data_AF-A0A817WWF7-F1
#
_entry.id   AF-A0A817WWF7-F1
#
_cell.length_a   1.000
_cell.length_b   1.000
_cell.length_c   1.000
_cell.angle_alpha   90.00
_cell.angle_beta   90.00
_cell.angle_gamma   90.00
#
_symmetry.space_group_name_H-M   'P 1'
#
loop_
_entity.id
_entity.type
_entity.pdbx_description
1 polymer ?
#
loop_
_entity_poly.entity_id
_entity_poly.type
_entity_poly.pdbx_seq_one_letter_code
_entity_poly.pdbx_strand_id
1 'polypeptide(L)'
;MSVLNSLQSNQLRLSIHDWNLLSKLTYCYDENSGFSLAQCFLQQHNNLHPKMRYKLTRLSELFLSFIGRAEVFFENNPHFNSLCSHDRSILLHNTMKYVGGLGACFIIRQTGLLNDLTIFKSAEIIYGSGILANTMRVISQLNFDSTFFKLLLALVVFSTFNYTYYTNVAPINLKDTTTILHIQNMYAELAWRYLIYKYDDERAVVYFSNFIRCLFSFHDVVIEAFEMKHCKDMVKSVIEQTKKTIALTE
;
A
#
# COMPACT_ATOMS: atom_id res chain seq x y z
N MET A 1 -40.48 18.81 -7.97
CA MET A 1 -39.03 18.82 -7.68
C MET A 1 -38.72 18.13 -6.33
N SER A 2 -39.41 17.02 -5.97
CA SER A 2 -39.21 16.33 -4.67
C SER A 2 -39.24 14.80 -4.71
N VAL A 3 -39.40 14.17 -5.88
CA VAL A 3 -39.42 12.70 -6.03
C VAL A 3 -38.10 12.14 -6.59
N LEU A 4 -37.34 12.96 -7.33
CA LEU A 4 -35.99 12.60 -7.80
C LEU A 4 -34.95 12.55 -6.67
N ASN A 5 -35.07 13.42 -5.67
CA ASN A 5 -34.17 13.44 -4.51
C ASN A 5 -34.38 12.25 -3.56
N SER A 6 -35.58 11.65 -3.53
CA SER A 6 -35.86 10.46 -2.71
C SER A 6 -35.51 9.13 -3.39
N LEU A 7 -35.33 9.12 -4.71
CA LEU A 7 -34.86 7.94 -5.45
C LEU A 7 -33.32 7.87 -5.48
N GLN A 8 -32.63 9.02 -5.43
CA GLN A 8 -31.16 9.07 -5.31
C GLN A 8 -30.66 8.69 -3.91
N SER A 9 -31.42 8.95 -2.84
CA SER A 9 -30.97 8.66 -1.46
C SER A 9 -30.89 7.17 -1.11
N ASN A 10 -31.56 6.30 -1.87
CA ASN A 10 -31.57 4.85 -1.63
C ASN A 10 -30.58 4.07 -2.50
N GLN A 11 -30.06 4.65 -3.59
CA GLN A 11 -29.11 3.98 -4.50
C GLN A 11 -27.63 4.21 -4.13
N LEU A 12 -27.34 5.13 -3.21
CA LEU A 12 -25.97 5.50 -2.80
C LEU A 12 -25.49 4.81 -1.52
N ARG A 13 -26.23 3.83 -1.00
CA ARG A 13 -25.81 3.07 0.19
C ARG A 13 -24.98 1.86 -0.22
N LEU A 14 -23.85 1.66 0.46
CA LEU A 14 -23.09 0.42 0.39
C LEU A 14 -24.05 -0.77 0.62
N SER A 15 -24.08 -1.69 -0.35
CA SER A 15 -24.88 -2.90 -0.28
C SER A 15 -24.33 -3.85 0.78
N ILE A 16 -25.12 -4.87 1.15
CA ILE A 16 -24.65 -5.94 2.06
C ILE A 16 -23.38 -6.61 1.50
N HIS A 17 -23.32 -6.81 0.18
CA HIS A 17 -22.14 -7.35 -0.48
C HIS A 17 -20.91 -6.46 -0.29
N ASP A 18 -21.08 -5.14 -0.42
CA ASP A 18 -20.00 -4.17 -0.24
C ASP A 18 -19.48 -4.17 1.19
N TRP A 19 -20.37 -4.19 2.18
CA TRP A 19 -20.00 -4.29 3.59
C TRP A 19 -19.25 -5.59 3.90
N ASN A 20 -19.68 -6.71 3.31
CA ASN A 20 -18.98 -7.98 3.45
C ASN A 20 -17.57 -7.91 2.86
N LEU A 21 -17.41 -7.26 1.70
CA LEU A 21 -16.09 -7.10 1.07
C LEU A 21 -15.18 -6.17 1.87
N LEU A 22 -15.70 -5.04 2.36
CA LEU A 22 -14.97 -4.13 3.25
C LEU A 22 -14.54 -4.83 4.54
N SER A 23 -15.44 -5.58 5.17
CA SER A 23 -15.16 -6.36 6.38
C SER A 23 -14.02 -7.36 6.13
N LYS A 24 -14.07 -8.13 5.05
CA LYS A 24 -12.97 -9.04 4.68
C LYS A 24 -11.64 -8.30 4.47
N LEU A 25 -11.67 -7.14 3.79
CA LEU A 25 -10.47 -6.31 3.61
C LEU A 25 -9.89 -5.82 4.93
N THR A 26 -10.70 -5.55 5.96
CA THR A 26 -10.16 -5.10 7.26
C THR A 26 -9.19 -6.11 7.88
N TYR A 27 -9.39 -7.40 7.64
CA TYR A 27 -8.51 -8.49 8.10
C TYR A 27 -7.32 -8.77 7.17
N CYS A 28 -7.32 -8.19 5.97
CA CYS A 28 -6.21 -8.36 5.02
C CYS A 28 -5.00 -7.49 5.40
N TYR A 29 -5.17 -6.44 6.20
CA TYR A 29 -4.05 -5.61 6.62
C TYR A 29 -4.22 -5.19 8.07
N ASP A 30 -3.24 -5.50 8.89
CA ASP A 30 -3.18 -5.05 10.28
C ASP A 30 -2.21 -3.87 10.43
N GLU A 31 -2.74 -2.67 10.23
CA GLU A 31 -2.02 -1.42 10.44
C GLU A 31 -1.66 -1.18 11.91
N ASN A 32 -2.45 -1.72 12.85
CA ASN A 32 -2.29 -1.43 14.28
C ASN A 32 -1.01 -2.02 14.84
N SER A 33 -0.64 -3.22 14.40
CA SER A 33 0.67 -3.77 14.77
C SER A 33 1.82 -2.99 14.12
N GLY A 34 1.62 -2.38 12.95
CA GLY A 34 2.55 -1.41 12.35
C GLY A 34 2.72 -0.15 13.21
N PHE A 35 1.61 0.43 13.67
CA PHE A 35 1.61 1.57 14.57
C PHE A 35 2.30 1.26 15.89
N SER A 36 1.99 0.09 16.47
CA SER A 36 2.57 -0.37 17.73
C SER A 36 4.09 -0.56 17.61
N LEU A 37 4.56 -1.12 16.49
CA LEU A 37 5.99 -1.27 16.21
C LEU A 37 6.69 0.08 16.09
N ALA A 38 6.10 1.04 15.36
CA ALA A 38 6.65 2.39 15.21
C ALA A 38 6.72 3.14 16.55
N GLN A 39 5.67 3.03 17.38
CA GLN A 39 5.62 3.64 18.71
C GLN A 39 6.66 3.02 19.65
N CYS A 40 6.78 1.69 19.66
CA CYS A 40 7.80 0.99 20.44
C CYS A 40 9.21 1.43 20.01
N PHE A 41 9.45 1.51 18.70
CA PHE A 41 10.72 2.01 18.16
C PHE A 41 11.01 3.44 18.63
N LEU A 42 10.03 4.37 18.54
CA LEU A 42 10.18 5.75 19.00
C LEU A 42 10.54 5.82 20.50
N GLN A 43 9.83 5.07 21.34
CA GLN A 43 10.10 5.01 22.78
C GLN A 43 11.51 4.49 23.07
N GLN A 44 11.91 3.39 22.43
CA GLN A 44 13.24 2.83 22.58
C GLN A 44 14.32 3.79 22.08
N HIS A 45 14.09 4.43 20.93
CA HIS A 45 15.02 5.38 20.31
C HIS A 45 15.26 6.60 21.21
N ASN A 46 14.20 7.15 21.79
CA ASN A 46 14.28 8.30 22.70
C ASN A 46 15.03 7.97 24.00
N ASN A 47 14.97 6.72 24.46
CA ASN A 47 15.69 6.25 25.65
C ASN A 47 17.18 5.95 25.40
N LEU A 48 17.63 5.91 24.14
CA LEU A 48 19.04 5.72 23.82
C LEU A 48 19.85 7.00 24.07
N HIS A 49 21.10 6.81 24.48
CA HIS A 49 22.11 7.87 24.48
C HIS A 49 22.23 8.51 23.08
N PRO A 50 22.38 9.84 22.93
CA PRO A 50 22.37 10.52 21.62
C PRO A 50 23.30 9.91 20.58
N LYS A 51 24.52 9.48 20.98
CA LYS A 51 25.49 8.82 20.09
C LYS A 51 24.98 7.47 19.52
N MET A 52 24.11 6.77 20.23
CA MET A 52 23.56 5.47 19.80
C MET A 52 22.31 5.62 18.91
N ARG A 53 21.69 6.81 18.88
CA ARG A 53 20.50 7.07 18.05
C ARG A 53 20.80 7.01 16.55
N TYR A 54 22.05 7.26 16.14
CA TYR A 54 22.50 7.25 14.75
C TYR A 54 22.77 5.85 14.16
N LYS A 55 22.42 4.76 14.87
CA LYS A 55 22.59 3.39 14.34
C LYS A 55 21.57 3.12 13.23
N LEU A 56 22.02 3.28 11.98
CA LEU A 56 21.20 3.13 10.77
C LEU A 56 20.55 1.74 10.64
N THR A 57 21.23 0.68 11.09
CA THR A 57 20.75 -0.71 10.98
C THR A 57 19.35 -0.91 11.56
N ARG A 58 19.06 -0.34 12.75
CA ARG A 58 17.75 -0.48 13.39
C ARG A 58 16.64 0.20 12.62
N LEU A 59 16.95 1.32 11.97
CA LEU A 59 15.98 2.04 11.16
C LEU A 59 15.70 1.27 9.85
N SER A 60 16.72 0.70 9.23
CA SER A 60 16.54 -0.19 8.07
C SER A 60 15.72 -1.44 8.42
N GLU A 61 15.97 -2.06 9.58
CA GLU A 61 15.19 -3.20 10.09
C GLU A 61 13.72 -2.83 10.34
N LEU A 62 13.46 -1.62 10.87
CA LEU A 62 12.12 -1.10 11.05
C LEU A 62 11.39 -0.94 9.70
N PHE A 63 12.04 -0.32 8.71
CA PHE A 63 11.44 -0.15 7.39
C PHE A 63 11.23 -1.49 6.67
N LEU A 64 12.15 -2.44 6.83
CA LEU A 64 11.96 -3.81 6.34
C LEU A 64 10.72 -4.45 6.98
N SER A 65 10.55 -4.27 8.29
CA SER A 65 9.39 -4.78 9.01
C SER A 65 8.09 -4.15 8.53
N PHE A 66 8.08 -2.86 8.16
CA PHE A 66 6.88 -2.23 7.57
C PHE A 66 6.54 -2.79 6.19
N ILE A 67 7.54 -2.98 5.32
CA ILE A 67 7.33 -3.59 4.01
C ILE A 67 6.83 -5.04 4.17
N GLY A 68 7.42 -5.79 5.09
CA GLY A 68 7.05 -7.18 5.39
C GLY A 68 5.58 -7.35 5.78
N ARG A 69 4.93 -6.31 6.33
CA ARG A 69 3.49 -6.36 6.66
C ARG A 69 2.58 -6.50 5.46
N ALA A 70 3.06 -6.17 4.25
CA ALA A 70 2.31 -6.43 3.04
C ALA A 70 2.06 -7.94 2.81
N GLU A 71 2.90 -8.82 3.37
CA GLU A 71 2.74 -10.28 3.30
C GLU A 71 1.33 -10.70 3.76
N VAL A 72 0.87 -10.17 4.89
CA VAL A 72 -0.46 -10.46 5.48
C VAL A 72 -1.59 -10.14 4.48
N PHE A 73 -1.40 -9.12 3.64
CA PHE A 73 -2.38 -8.77 2.61
C PHE A 73 -2.47 -9.82 1.52
N PHE A 74 -1.33 -10.29 1.02
CA PHE A 74 -1.31 -11.36 0.02
C PHE A 74 -1.81 -12.69 0.59
N GLU A 75 -1.50 -12.97 1.86
CA GLU A 75 -1.93 -14.19 2.56
C GLU A 75 -3.45 -14.23 2.79
N ASN A 76 -4.03 -13.12 3.25
CA ASN A 76 -5.42 -13.11 3.69
C ASN A 76 -6.42 -12.62 2.63
N ASN A 77 -5.96 -12.07 1.49
CA ASN A 77 -6.88 -11.56 0.47
C ASN A 77 -7.53 -12.72 -0.33
N PRO A 78 -8.85 -12.94 -0.21
CA PRO A 78 -9.52 -14.08 -0.83
C PRO A 78 -9.50 -14.02 -2.36
N HIS A 79 -9.55 -12.83 -2.95
CA HIS A 79 -9.49 -12.67 -4.40
C HIS A 79 -8.09 -12.91 -4.96
N PHE A 80 -7.05 -12.63 -4.17
CA PHE A 80 -5.68 -13.00 -4.55
C PHE A 80 -5.51 -14.52 -4.48
N ASN A 81 -6.04 -15.15 -3.43
CA ASN A 81 -5.97 -16.59 -3.22
C ASN A 81 -6.82 -17.41 -4.20
N SER A 82 -7.84 -16.81 -4.84
CA SER A 82 -8.62 -17.47 -5.88
C SER A 82 -7.91 -17.55 -7.24
N LEU A 83 -6.81 -16.80 -7.44
CA LEU A 83 -6.05 -16.83 -8.68
C LEU A 83 -5.14 -18.07 -8.75
N CYS A 84 -4.75 -18.47 -9.97
CA CYS A 84 -3.79 -19.56 -10.14
C CYS A 84 -2.40 -19.17 -9.59
N SER A 85 -1.60 -20.17 -9.19
CA SER A 85 -0.28 -19.95 -8.58
C SER A 85 0.65 -19.09 -9.45
N HIS A 86 0.59 -19.28 -10.77
CA HIS A 86 1.33 -18.49 -11.76
C HIS A 86 0.98 -17.00 -11.66
N ASP A 87 -0.30 -16.65 -11.76
CA ASP A 87 -0.74 -15.24 -11.70
C ASP A 87 -0.49 -14.62 -10.32
N ARG A 88 -0.68 -15.39 -9.24
CA ARG A 88 -0.33 -14.96 -7.88
C ARG A 88 1.14 -14.61 -7.77
N SER A 89 2.03 -15.46 -8.28
CA SER A 89 3.48 -15.24 -8.26
C SER A 89 3.85 -13.96 -9.02
N ILE A 90 3.29 -13.75 -10.21
CA ILE A 90 3.63 -12.57 -11.02
C ILE A 90 3.08 -11.29 -10.36
N LEU A 91 1.82 -11.29 -9.90
CA LEU A 91 1.25 -10.15 -9.18
C LEU A 91 2.06 -9.82 -7.92
N LEU A 92 2.44 -10.83 -7.15
CA LEU A 92 3.29 -10.66 -5.96
C LEU A 92 4.60 -9.96 -6.31
N HIS A 93 5.35 -10.48 -7.29
CA HIS A 93 6.63 -9.90 -7.72
C HIS A 93 6.48 -8.46 -8.20
N ASN A 94 5.44 -8.18 -8.97
CA ASN A 94 5.24 -6.89 -9.60
C ASN A 94 4.71 -5.82 -8.63
N THR A 95 3.89 -6.22 -7.65
CA THR A 95 3.15 -5.27 -6.82
C THR A 95 3.69 -5.15 -5.40
N MET A 96 4.47 -6.12 -4.87
CA MET A 96 4.95 -6.10 -3.49
C MET A 96 5.66 -4.80 -3.12
N LYS A 97 6.49 -4.25 -4.02
CA LYS A 97 7.18 -2.98 -3.78
C LYS A 97 6.24 -1.80 -3.56
N TYR A 98 5.13 -1.78 -4.29
CA TYR A 98 4.14 -0.73 -4.18
C TYR A 98 3.29 -0.91 -2.94
N VAL A 99 2.80 -2.14 -2.69
CA VAL A 99 1.96 -2.45 -1.53
C VAL A 99 2.73 -2.24 -0.22
N GLY A 100 3.94 -2.78 -0.13
CA GLY A 100 4.81 -2.63 1.04
C GLY A 100 5.27 -1.18 1.25
N GLY A 101 5.68 -0.49 0.18
CA GLY A 101 6.09 0.91 0.28
C GLY A 101 4.93 1.84 0.67
N LEU A 102 3.73 1.62 0.12
CA LEU A 102 2.54 2.42 0.42
C LEU A 102 2.06 2.15 1.85
N GLY A 103 2.09 0.88 2.28
CA GLY A 103 1.90 0.44 3.67
C GLY A 103 2.84 1.15 4.63
N ALA A 104 4.14 1.15 4.33
CA ALA A 104 5.13 1.83 5.14
C ALA A 104 4.87 3.35 5.21
N CYS A 105 4.56 4.00 4.09
CA CYS A 105 4.24 5.43 4.05
C CYS A 105 3.02 5.76 4.92
N PHE A 106 1.98 4.92 4.89
CA PHE A 106 0.79 5.10 5.72
C PHE A 106 1.11 4.95 7.21
N ILE A 107 1.88 3.94 7.61
CA ILE A 107 2.32 3.76 9.01
C ILE A 107 3.15 4.97 9.47
N ILE A 108 4.12 5.41 8.66
CA ILE A 108 4.95 6.57 8.96
C ILE A 108 4.10 7.83 9.13
N ARG A 109 3.10 8.03 8.26
CA ARG A 109 2.18 9.18 8.31
C ARG A 109 1.37 9.21 9.60
N GLN A 110 0.80 8.08 9.99
CA GLN A 110 -0.09 7.97 11.16
C GLN A 110 0.67 8.08 12.47
N THR A 111 1.91 7.59 12.51
CA THR A 111 2.74 7.59 13.71
C THR A 111 3.57 8.86 13.87
N GLY A 112 3.71 9.65 12.79
CA GLY A 112 4.58 10.82 12.79
C GLY A 112 6.07 10.45 12.94
N LEU A 113 6.46 9.23 12.56
CA LEU A 113 7.81 8.70 12.77
C LEU A 113 8.91 9.63 12.22
N LEU A 114 8.68 10.23 11.05
CA LEU A 114 9.61 11.16 10.41
C LEU A 114 9.48 12.62 10.87
N ASN A 115 8.61 12.92 11.84
CA ASN A 115 8.59 14.21 12.51
C ASN A 115 9.76 14.34 13.52
N ASP A 116 10.32 13.22 13.97
CA ASP A 116 11.56 13.22 14.72
C ASP A 116 12.75 13.53 13.81
N LEU A 117 13.47 14.61 14.11
CA LEU A 117 14.58 15.10 13.29
C LEU A 117 15.73 14.08 13.19
N THR A 118 15.99 13.31 14.24
CA THR A 118 17.09 12.32 14.26
C THR A 118 16.77 11.16 13.34
N ILE A 119 15.53 10.67 13.38
CA ILE A 119 15.04 9.61 12.50
C ILE A 119 14.98 10.12 11.06
N PHE A 120 14.47 11.34 10.83
CA PHE A 120 14.46 11.97 9.51
C PHE A 120 15.87 12.03 8.91
N LYS A 121 16.85 12.54 9.65
CA LYS A 121 18.26 12.60 9.19
C LYS A 121 18.86 11.22 8.96
N SER A 122 18.52 10.24 9.78
CA SER A 122 18.98 8.86 9.58
C SER A 122 18.39 8.25 8.31
N ALA A 123 17.10 8.48 8.03
CA ALA A 123 16.47 8.07 6.79
C ALA A 123 17.08 8.78 5.58
N GLU A 124 17.41 10.07 5.71
CA GLU A 124 18.08 10.86 4.66
C GLU A 124 19.44 10.29 4.30
N ILE A 125 20.21 9.79 5.28
CA ILE A 125 21.50 9.14 5.04
C ILE A 125 21.33 7.79 4.33
N ILE A 126 20.27 7.02 4.65
CA ILE A 126 20.04 5.69 4.08
C ILE A 126 19.55 5.80 2.62
N TYR A 127 18.57 6.68 2.37
CA TYR A 127 17.86 6.75 1.09
C TYR A 127 18.28 7.93 0.20
N GLY A 128 18.95 8.93 0.76
CA GLY A 128 19.24 10.19 0.06
C GLY A 128 18.11 11.21 0.21
N SER A 129 18.48 12.49 0.11
CA SER A 129 17.58 13.62 0.32
C SER A 129 16.48 13.74 -0.75
N GLY A 130 16.78 13.40 -2.01
CA GLY A 130 15.81 13.42 -3.11
C GLY A 130 14.64 12.46 -2.88
N ILE A 131 14.95 11.17 -2.69
CA ILE A 131 13.98 10.12 -2.38
C ILE A 131 13.19 10.47 -1.12
N LEU A 132 13.86 10.94 -0.05
CA LEU A 132 13.17 11.28 1.19
C LEU A 132 12.22 12.47 1.02
N ALA A 133 12.63 13.52 0.30
CA ALA A 133 11.77 14.67 0.03
C ALA A 133 10.53 14.28 -0.78
N ASN A 134 10.71 13.45 -1.81
CA ASN A 134 9.60 12.91 -2.61
C ASN A 134 8.69 12.00 -1.77
N THR A 135 9.27 11.18 -0.89
CA THR A 135 8.53 10.33 0.06
C THR A 135 7.71 11.17 1.04
N MET A 136 8.27 12.25 1.59
CA MET A 136 7.53 13.17 2.47
C MET A 136 6.37 13.84 1.75
N ARG A 137 6.54 14.18 0.47
CA ARG A 137 5.44 14.69 -0.38
C ARG A 137 4.33 13.66 -0.49
N VAL A 138 4.64 12.39 -0.76
CA VAL A 138 3.63 11.31 -0.81
C VAL A 138 2.95 11.14 0.54
N ILE A 139 3.72 11.05 1.64
CA ILE A 139 3.19 10.94 3.02
C ILE A 139 2.20 12.06 3.31
N SER A 140 2.48 13.31 2.91
CA SER A 140 1.58 14.44 3.12
C SER A 140 0.24 14.32 2.37
N GLN A 141 0.21 13.57 1.26
CA GLN A 141 -0.98 13.33 0.44
C GLN A 141 -1.81 12.13 0.92
N LEU A 142 -1.26 11.25 1.78
CA LEU A 142 -1.94 10.10 2.37
C LEU A 142 -2.90 10.49 3.50
N ASN A 143 -3.83 11.40 3.21
CA ASN A 143 -4.88 11.82 4.14
C ASN A 143 -6.14 10.95 4.00
N PHE A 144 -5.96 9.64 4.12
CA PHE A 144 -7.01 8.65 4.00
C PHE A 144 -7.24 7.97 5.35
N ASP A 145 -8.47 7.57 5.62
CA ASP A 145 -8.74 6.65 6.71
C ASP A 145 -8.24 5.23 6.39
N SER A 146 -8.15 4.38 7.41
CA SER A 146 -7.68 3.01 7.27
C SER A 146 -8.51 2.16 6.30
N THR A 147 -9.84 2.31 6.30
CA THR A 147 -10.72 1.51 5.42
C THR A 147 -10.46 1.84 3.96
N PHE A 148 -10.42 3.13 3.62
CA PHE A 148 -10.10 3.56 2.27
C PHE A 148 -8.68 3.16 1.89
N PHE A 149 -7.72 3.30 2.80
CA PHE A 149 -6.34 2.86 2.57
C PHE A 149 -6.24 1.37 2.18
N LYS A 150 -7.00 0.49 2.84
CA LYS A 150 -7.04 -0.94 2.50
C LYS A 150 -7.62 -1.21 1.12
N LEU A 151 -8.61 -0.41 0.69
CA LEU A 151 -9.10 -0.44 -0.69
C LEU A 151 -8.01 -0.01 -1.68
N LEU A 152 -7.18 0.98 -1.32
CA LEU A 152 -6.05 1.38 -2.15
C LEU A 152 -5.02 0.26 -2.30
N LEU A 153 -4.70 -0.45 -1.21
CA LEU A 153 -3.82 -1.61 -1.29
C LEU A 153 -4.38 -2.68 -2.22
N ALA A 154 -5.69 -2.95 -2.14
CA ALA A 154 -6.36 -3.89 -3.05
C ALA A 154 -6.22 -3.46 -4.51
N LEU A 155 -6.48 -2.18 -4.82
CA LEU A 155 -6.33 -1.63 -6.16
C LEU A 155 -4.91 -1.76 -6.70
N VAL A 156 -3.91 -1.55 -5.86
CA VAL A 156 -2.49 -1.67 -6.23
C VAL A 156 -2.10 -3.14 -6.45
N VAL A 157 -2.57 -4.08 -5.62
CA VAL A 157 -2.28 -5.52 -5.77
C VAL A 157 -2.78 -6.07 -7.11
N PHE A 158 -3.99 -5.69 -7.53
CA PHE A 158 -4.59 -6.18 -8.79
C PHE A 158 -4.31 -5.27 -9.99
N SER A 159 -3.40 -4.30 -9.83
CA SER A 159 -3.06 -3.39 -10.91
C SER A 159 -2.18 -4.05 -11.97
N THR A 160 -2.44 -3.71 -13.22
CA THR A 160 -1.71 -4.22 -14.39
C THR A 160 -0.71 -3.20 -14.97
N PHE A 161 -0.40 -2.11 -14.25
CA PHE A 161 0.45 -1.03 -14.77
C PHE A 161 1.90 -1.47 -15.05
N ASN A 162 2.40 -2.54 -14.43
CA ASN A 162 3.74 -3.07 -14.75
C ASN A 162 3.79 -3.82 -16.10
N TYR A 163 2.63 -4.12 -16.71
CA TYR A 163 2.55 -4.83 -18.00
C TYR A 163 2.34 -3.89 -19.20
N THR A 164 2.05 -2.61 -18.96
CA THR A 164 1.97 -1.60 -20.02
C THR A 164 3.35 -1.03 -20.38
N TYR A 165 4.41 -1.42 -19.66
CA TYR A 165 5.78 -1.08 -20.01
C TYR A 165 6.33 -2.04 -21.07
N TYR A 166 6.61 -1.51 -22.25
CA TYR A 166 7.38 -2.18 -23.30
C TYR A 166 8.83 -2.35 -22.84
N THR A 167 9.11 -3.40 -22.06
CA THR A 167 10.48 -3.83 -21.78
C THR A 167 10.96 -4.78 -22.87
N ASN A 168 12.28 -4.81 -23.13
CA ASN A 168 12.90 -5.70 -24.13
C ASN A 168 12.95 -7.18 -23.67
N VAL A 169 12.33 -7.52 -22.55
CA VAL A 169 12.25 -8.89 -22.02
C VAL A 169 10.91 -9.47 -22.45
N ALA A 170 10.88 -10.74 -22.88
CA ALA A 170 9.64 -11.43 -23.22
C ALA A 170 8.64 -11.27 -22.05
N PRO A 171 7.43 -10.73 -22.29
CA PRO A 171 6.53 -10.40 -21.21
C PRO A 171 6.09 -11.70 -20.52
N ILE A 172 6.36 -11.78 -19.21
CA ILE A 172 5.79 -12.82 -18.37
C ILE A 172 4.30 -12.48 -18.24
N ASN A 173 3.49 -13.09 -19.09
CA ASN A 173 2.07 -12.74 -19.19
C ASN A 173 1.25 -13.42 -18.08
N LEU A 174 0.27 -12.66 -17.58
CA LEU A 174 -0.82 -13.17 -16.77
C LEU A 174 -1.66 -14.13 -17.61
N LYS A 175 -2.02 -15.29 -17.05
CA LYS A 175 -2.89 -16.29 -17.69
C LYS A 175 -4.34 -15.80 -17.74
N ASP A 176 -4.85 -15.29 -16.62
CA ASP A 176 -6.24 -14.81 -16.52
C ASP A 176 -6.31 -13.31 -16.24
N THR A 177 -5.88 -12.53 -17.24
CA THR A 177 -5.94 -11.06 -17.17
C THR A 177 -7.38 -10.55 -16.99
N THR A 178 -8.37 -11.24 -17.58
CA THR A 178 -9.79 -10.86 -17.50
C THR A 178 -10.29 -10.90 -16.06
N THR A 179 -10.03 -12.00 -15.33
CA THR A 179 -10.43 -12.12 -13.93
C THR A 179 -9.71 -11.09 -13.05
N ILE A 180 -8.44 -10.83 -13.30
CA ILE A 180 -7.67 -9.82 -12.54
C ILE A 180 -8.24 -8.41 -12.73
N LEU A 181 -8.52 -8.02 -13.98
CA LEU A 181 -9.16 -6.73 -14.28
C LEU A 181 -10.56 -6.63 -13.68
N HIS A 182 -11.32 -7.74 -13.68
CA HIS A 182 -12.63 -7.78 -13.03
C HIS A 182 -12.53 -7.52 -11.52
N ILE A 183 -11.59 -8.19 -10.84
CA ILE A 183 -11.31 -7.97 -9.41
C ILE A 183 -10.89 -6.52 -9.15
N GLN A 184 -9.99 -5.97 -9.99
CA GLN A 184 -9.54 -4.58 -9.88
C GLN A 184 -10.72 -3.59 -10.00
N ASN A 185 -11.58 -3.77 -11.01
CA ASN A 185 -12.75 -2.93 -11.23
C ASN A 185 -13.74 -2.99 -10.06
N MET A 186 -13.99 -4.18 -9.53
CA MET A 186 -14.83 -4.36 -8.34
C MET A 186 -14.30 -3.56 -7.14
N TYR A 187 -12.99 -3.59 -6.88
CA TYR A 187 -12.39 -2.77 -5.82
C TYR A 187 -12.43 -1.26 -6.14
N ALA A 188 -12.32 -0.87 -7.41
CA ALA A 188 -12.42 0.53 -7.83
C ALA A 188 -13.83 1.09 -7.61
N GLU A 189 -14.85 0.32 -8.00
CA GLU A 189 -16.26 0.65 -7.78
C GLU A 189 -16.60 0.67 -6.28
N LEU A 190 -16.04 -0.26 -5.49
CA LEU A 190 -16.21 -0.26 -4.04
C LEU A 190 -15.54 0.96 -3.40
N ALA A 191 -14.33 1.33 -3.84
CA ALA A 191 -13.63 2.51 -3.36
C ALA A 191 -14.40 3.80 -3.67
N TRP A 192 -14.94 3.91 -4.88
CA TRP A 192 -15.80 5.03 -5.28
C TRP A 192 -17.07 5.12 -4.42
N ARG A 193 -17.80 4.01 -4.27
CA ARG A 193 -19.01 3.96 -3.43
C ARG A 193 -18.72 4.23 -1.96
N TYR A 194 -17.56 3.78 -1.44
CA TYR A 194 -17.13 4.11 -0.09
C TYR A 194 -16.92 5.61 0.10
N LEU A 195 -16.29 6.27 -0.88
CA LEU A 195 -16.09 7.72 -0.82
C LEU A 195 -17.43 8.48 -0.85
N ILE A 196 -18.38 8.12 -1.70
CA ILE A 196 -19.72 8.75 -1.72
C ILE A 196 -20.51 8.42 -0.44
N TYR A 197 -20.30 7.24 0.14
CA TYR A 197 -20.92 6.91 1.42
C TYR A 197 -20.36 7.78 2.56
N LYS A 198 -19.05 8.03 2.55
CA LYS A 198 -18.35 8.74 3.63
C LYS A 198 -18.37 10.25 3.48
N TYR A 199 -18.42 10.74 2.25
CA TYR A 199 -18.31 12.13 1.85
C TYR A 199 -19.43 12.47 0.86
N ASP A 200 -19.76 13.74 0.68
CA ASP A 200 -20.63 14.13 -0.44
C ASP A 200 -19.91 13.94 -1.79
N ASP A 201 -20.68 14.00 -2.88
CA ASP A 201 -20.19 13.77 -4.25
C ASP A 201 -18.98 14.66 -4.59
N GLU A 202 -19.04 15.95 -4.23
CA GLU A 202 -17.96 16.91 -4.51
C GLU A 202 -16.66 16.51 -3.80
N ARG A 203 -16.74 16.21 -2.50
CA ARG A 203 -15.57 15.75 -1.74
C ARG A 203 -15.09 14.39 -2.23
N ALA A 204 -15.99 13.48 -2.58
CA ALA A 204 -15.63 12.16 -3.11
C ALA A 204 -14.78 12.29 -4.39
N VAL A 205 -15.15 13.17 -5.32
CA VAL A 205 -14.35 13.48 -6.53
C VAL A 205 -12.96 14.02 -6.16
N VAL A 206 -12.89 14.95 -5.20
CA VAL A 206 -11.62 15.53 -4.74
C VAL A 206 -10.72 14.45 -4.11
N TYR A 207 -11.27 13.62 -3.22
CA TYR A 207 -10.53 12.54 -2.57
C TYR A 207 -10.05 11.50 -3.59
N PHE A 208 -10.90 11.10 -4.54
CA PHE A 208 -10.52 10.15 -5.58
C PHE A 208 -9.43 10.73 -6.51
N SER A 209 -9.54 11.99 -6.90
CA SER A 209 -8.53 12.67 -7.72
C SER A 209 -7.18 12.79 -7.00
N ASN A 210 -7.21 13.13 -5.71
CA ASN A 210 -6.01 13.19 -4.88
C ASN A 210 -5.38 11.82 -4.69
N PHE A 211 -6.18 10.76 -4.58
CA PHE A 211 -5.70 9.38 -4.58
C PHE A 211 -4.92 9.05 -5.86
N ILE A 212 -5.49 9.33 -7.04
CA ILE A 212 -4.80 9.05 -8.31
C ILE A 212 -3.48 9.84 -8.41
N ARG A 213 -3.46 11.11 -8.02
CA ARG A 213 -2.23 11.93 -7.96
C ARG A 213 -1.20 11.36 -6.98
N CYS A 214 -1.65 10.88 -5.83
CA CYS A 214 -0.81 10.24 -4.83
C CYS A 214 -0.18 8.95 -5.39
N LEU A 215 -0.92 8.15 -6.14
CA LEU A 215 -0.38 6.94 -6.78
C LEU A 215 0.71 7.26 -7.81
N PHE A 216 0.53 8.27 -8.66
CA PHE A 216 1.57 8.68 -9.60
C PHE A 216 2.82 9.21 -8.88
N SER A 217 2.62 10.07 -7.88
CA SER A 217 3.73 10.59 -7.08
C SER A 217 4.48 9.48 -6.34
N PHE A 218 3.75 8.47 -5.86
CA PHE A 218 4.31 7.31 -5.19
C PHE A 218 5.02 6.37 -6.17
N HIS A 219 4.50 6.20 -7.38
CA HIS A 219 5.15 5.42 -8.44
C HIS A 219 6.55 5.97 -8.74
N ASP A 220 6.68 7.28 -8.92
CA ASP A 220 7.98 7.92 -9.17
C ASP A 220 8.98 7.64 -8.04
N VAL A 221 8.52 7.75 -6.77
CA VAL A 221 9.34 7.43 -5.58
C VAL A 221 9.75 5.96 -5.58
N VAL A 222 8.82 5.04 -5.88
CA VAL A 222 9.12 3.61 -5.91
C VAL A 222 10.15 3.30 -6.98
N ILE A 223 10.05 3.88 -8.18
CA ILE A 223 11.04 3.68 -9.24
C ILE A 223 12.41 4.21 -8.81
N GLU A 224 12.49 5.43 -8.28
CA GLU A 224 13.73 6.04 -7.82
C GLU A 224 14.38 5.24 -6.67
N ALA A 225 13.59 4.91 -5.64
CA ALA A 225 14.04 4.11 -4.51
C ALA A 225 14.47 2.70 -4.95
N PHE A 226 13.80 2.13 -5.95
CA PHE A 226 14.18 0.84 -6.48
C PHE A 226 15.48 0.85 -7.24
N GLU A 227 16.04 1.97 -7.71
CA GLU A 227 17.39 1.94 -8.27
C GLU A 227 18.46 1.63 -7.20
N MET A 228 18.14 1.81 -5.92
CA MET A 228 19.02 1.47 -4.81
C MET A 228 19.03 -0.04 -4.55
N LYS A 229 20.23 -0.64 -4.59
CA LYS A 229 20.42 -2.09 -4.37
C LYS A 229 19.77 -2.58 -3.07
N HIS A 230 19.95 -1.87 -1.96
CA HIS A 230 19.42 -2.31 -0.68
C HIS A 230 17.88 -2.37 -0.65
N CYS A 231 17.18 -1.44 -1.33
CA CYS A 231 15.72 -1.48 -1.49
C CYS A 231 15.29 -2.70 -2.31
N LYS A 232 15.98 -2.99 -3.44
CA LYS A 232 15.73 -4.19 -4.26
C LYS A 232 15.86 -5.46 -3.40
N ASP A 233 16.94 -5.55 -2.62
CA ASP A 233 17.25 -6.71 -1.78
C ASP A 233 16.21 -6.90 -0.65
N MET A 234 15.79 -5.81 0.00
CA MET A 234 14.72 -5.84 1.02
C MET A 234 13.42 -6.39 0.46
N VAL A 235 12.95 -5.88 -0.68
CA VAL A 235 11.69 -6.33 -1.26
C VAL A 235 11.79 -7.76 -1.80
N LYS A 236 12.92 -8.13 -2.42
CA LYS A 236 13.15 -9.51 -2.84
C LYS A 236 13.06 -10.47 -1.65
N SER A 237 13.67 -10.12 -0.52
CA SER A 237 13.57 -10.92 0.72
C SER A 237 12.12 -11.12 1.17
N VAL A 238 11.32 -10.05 1.16
CA VAL A 238 9.89 -10.12 1.53
C VAL A 238 9.09 -10.96 0.52
N ILE A 239 9.36 -10.86 -0.78
CA ILE A 239 8.70 -11.69 -1.80
C ILE A 239 9.00 -13.18 -1.56
N GLU A 240 10.26 -13.53 -1.34
CA GLU A 240 10.66 -14.92 -1.11
C GLU A 240 10.09 -15.48 0.20
N GLN A 241 10.00 -14.65 1.24
CA GLN A 241 9.31 -15.02 2.48
C GLN A 241 7.82 -15.25 2.23
N THR A 242 7.16 -14.31 1.54
CA THR A 242 5.73 -14.39 1.23
C THR A 242 5.43 -15.66 0.44
N LYS A 243 6.18 -15.93 -0.65
CA LYS A 243 6.03 -17.15 -1.47
C LYS A 243 6.00 -18.43 -0.62
N LYS A 244 6.90 -18.53 0.37
CA LYS A 244 6.96 -19.69 1.28
C LYS A 244 5.70 -19.80 2.13
N THR A 245 5.23 -18.68 2.69
CA THR A 245 4.03 -18.62 3.53
C THR A 245 2.77 -19.00 2.74
N ILE A 246 2.62 -18.48 1.52
CA ILE A 246 1.43 -18.73 0.68
C ILE A 246 1.56 -19.96 -0.24
N ALA A 247 2.56 -20.82 0.01
CA ALA A 247 2.82 -22.07 -0.69
C ALA A 247 2.84 -21.94 -2.23
N LEU A 248 3.42 -20.86 -2.75
CA LEU A 248 3.65 -20.71 -4.19
C LEU A 248 4.89 -21.54 -4.57
N THR A 249 4.67 -22.76 -5.06
CA THR A 249 5.72 -23.55 -5.73
C THR A 249 5.93 -23.05 -7.16
N GLU A 250 7.19 -22.86 -7.55
CA GLU A 250 7.61 -22.53 -8.93
C GLU A 250 7.28 -23.64 -9.92
#